data_AF-A0A7Z9XMN2-F1
#
_entry.id   AF-A0A7Z9XMN2-F1
#
_cell.length_a   1.000
_cell.length_b   1.000
_cell.length_c   1.000
_cell.angle_alpha   90.00
_cell.angle_beta   90.00
_cell.angle_gamma   90.00
#
_symmetry.space_group_name_H-M   'P 1'
#
loop_
_entity.id
_entity.type
_entity.pdbx_description
1 polymer ?
#
loop_
_entity_poly.entity_id
_entity_poly.type
_entity_poly.pdbx_seq_one_letter_code
_entity_poly.pdbx_strand_id
1 'polypeptide(L)'
;MLESSRPKTPWLLTALITLMGVVLLLPLGRWLLSEWWSNDYYSHGFLVPLVSGFFAWRIIPRLNRDPDNRGLLLAGAGTAAYLYFFAYRAFHLAALGMGLMLA
;
A
#
# COMPACT_ATOMS: atom_id res chain seq x y z
N MET A 1 -18.59 -3.59 36.00
CA MET A 1 -17.80 -2.48 35.43
C MET A 1 -16.53 -3.11 34.86
N LEU A 2 -16.54 -3.50 33.58
CA LEU A 2 -15.37 -4.11 32.93
C LEU A 2 -14.58 -2.97 32.29
N GLU A 3 -13.43 -2.64 32.88
CA GLU A 3 -12.47 -1.67 32.35
C GLU A 3 -11.98 -2.20 30.98
N SER A 4 -12.53 -1.67 29.88
CA SER A 4 -12.03 -1.93 28.53
C SER A 4 -10.62 -1.33 28.40
N SER A 5 -9.61 -2.14 28.74
CA SER A 5 -8.20 -1.77 28.61
C SER A 5 -7.88 -1.64 27.13
N ARG A 6 -7.90 -0.40 26.61
CA ARG A 6 -7.51 -0.14 25.21
C ARG A 6 -6.09 -0.69 25.01
N PRO A 7 -5.84 -1.56 24.02
CA PRO A 7 -4.50 -2.05 23.77
C PRO A 7 -3.59 -0.86 23.47
N LYS A 8 -2.47 -0.76 24.19
CA LYS A 8 -1.45 0.26 23.90
C LYS A 8 -0.80 -0.12 22.57
N THR A 9 -1.07 0.64 21.51
CA THR A 9 -0.43 0.42 20.22
C THR A 9 1.08 0.64 20.36
N PRO A 10 1.92 -0.35 20.00
CA PRO A 10 3.36 -0.23 20.09
C PRO A 10 3.88 0.71 18.98
N TRP A 11 3.93 2.01 19.29
CA TRP A 11 4.32 3.07 18.35
C TRP A 11 5.67 2.79 17.66
N LEU A 12 6.61 2.17 18.36
CA LEU A 12 7.91 1.80 17.80
C LEU A 12 7.78 0.74 16.69
N LEU A 13 6.96 -0.28 16.92
CA LEU A 13 6.70 -1.31 15.92
C LEU A 13 5.96 -0.72 14.70
N THR A 14 4.96 0.15 14.94
CA THR A 14 4.27 0.86 13.87
C THR A 14 5.23 1.72 13.04
N ALA A 15 6.13 2.45 13.70
CA ALA A 15 7.14 3.27 13.01
C ALA A 15 8.11 2.40 12.20
N LEU A 16 8.59 1.27 12.75
CA LEU A 16 9.49 0.35 12.05
C LEU A 16 8.82 -0.29 10.83
N ILE A 17 7.59 -0.76 10.95
CA ILE A 17 6.82 -1.33 9.82
C ILE A 17 6.61 -0.26 8.74
N THR A 18 6.27 0.96 9.15
CA THR A 18 6.06 2.07 8.22
C THR A 18 7.34 2.43 7.49
N LEU A 19 8.46 2.55 8.21
CA LEU A 19 9.78 2.83 7.63
C LEU A 19 10.20 1.73 6.66
N MET A 20 10.03 0.46 7.04
CA MET A 20 10.33 -0.68 6.19
C MET A 20 9.49 -0.65 4.91
N GLY A 21 8.18 -0.40 5.02
CA GLY A 21 7.29 -0.26 3.87
C GLY A 21 7.71 0.89 2.93
N VAL A 22 8.06 2.06 3.49
CA VAL A 22 8.55 3.19 2.70
C VAL A 22 9.83 2.84 1.96
N VAL A 23 10.83 2.28 2.65
CA VAL A 23 12.11 1.88 2.04
C VAL A 23 11.88 0.84 0.94
N LEU A 24 11.01 -0.13 1.16
CA LEU A 24 10.69 -1.19 0.21
C LEU A 24 10.05 -0.64 -1.07
N LEU A 25 9.12 0.30 -0.94
CA LEU A 25 8.29 0.81 -2.03
C LEU A 25 8.90 2.03 -2.74
N LEU A 26 9.86 2.71 -2.12
CA LEU A 26 10.47 3.93 -2.65
C LEU A 26 11.05 3.78 -4.07
N PRO A 27 11.77 2.68 -4.43
CA PRO A 27 12.30 2.53 -5.78
C PRO A 27 11.20 2.44 -6.84
N LEU A 28 10.15 1.65 -6.59
CA LEU A 28 9.02 1.55 -7.50
C LEU A 28 8.22 2.86 -7.57
N GLY A 29 8.03 3.54 -6.43
CA GLY A 29 7.38 4.85 -6.38
C GLY A 29 8.11 5.90 -7.22
N ARG A 30 9.46 5.93 -7.17
CA ARG A 30 10.26 6.80 -8.03
C ARG A 30 10.10 6.47 -9.51
N TRP A 31 10.05 5.18 -9.85
CA TRP A 31 9.79 4.75 -11.22
C TRP A 31 8.39 5.17 -11.68
N LEU A 32 7.34 4.97 -10.87
CA LEU A 32 5.98 5.42 -11.18
C LEU A 32 5.90 6.93 -11.40
N LEU A 33 6.53 7.72 -10.53
CA LEU A 33 6.55 9.17 -10.68
C LEU A 33 7.27 9.60 -11.96
N SER A 34 8.38 8.92 -12.32
CA SER A 34 9.04 9.15 -13.61
C SER A 34 8.11 8.82 -14.76
N GLU A 35 7.45 7.65 -14.72
CA GLU A 35 6.55 7.20 -15.77
C GLU A 35 5.40 8.19 -16.00
N TRP A 36 4.80 8.69 -14.91
CA TRP A 36 3.74 9.69 -15.00
C TRP A 36 4.24 11.05 -15.48
N TRP A 37 5.51 11.38 -15.28
CA TRP A 37 6.06 12.66 -15.69
C TRP A 37 6.56 12.65 -17.13
N SER A 38 7.14 11.56 -17.59
CA SER A 38 7.87 11.50 -18.87
C SER A 38 7.25 10.61 -19.94
N ASN A 39 6.28 9.75 -19.61
CA ASN A 39 5.61 8.91 -20.61
C ASN A 39 4.22 9.45 -20.94
N ASP A 40 4.01 9.88 -22.19
CA ASP A 40 2.74 10.42 -22.68
C ASP A 40 1.56 9.46 -22.45
N TYR A 41 1.78 8.14 -22.58
CA TYR A 41 0.75 7.11 -22.37
C TYR A 41 0.29 6.98 -20.92
N TYR A 42 1.13 7.36 -19.95
CA TYR A 42 0.86 7.23 -18.51
C TYR A 42 0.83 8.57 -17.77
N SER A 43 0.86 9.68 -18.50
CA SER A 43 0.93 11.05 -17.97
C SER A 43 -0.20 11.41 -16.99
N HIS A 44 -1.34 10.71 -17.10
CA HIS A 44 -2.51 10.91 -16.23
C HIS A 44 -2.40 10.17 -14.88
N GLY A 45 -1.31 9.44 -14.63
CA GLY A 45 -1.14 8.64 -13.42
C GLY A 45 -1.20 9.44 -12.12
N PHE A 46 -0.82 10.73 -12.13
CA PHE A 46 -0.95 11.62 -10.97
C PHE A 46 -2.39 11.79 -10.47
N LEU A 47 -3.39 11.60 -11.33
CA LEU A 47 -4.79 11.68 -10.94
C LEU A 47 -5.24 10.46 -10.14
N VAL A 48 -4.57 9.32 -10.30
CA VAL A 48 -4.98 8.04 -9.68
C VAL A 48 -4.93 8.11 -8.15
N PRO A 49 -3.83 8.54 -7.49
CA PRO A 49 -3.82 8.68 -6.03
C PRO A 49 -4.85 9.70 -5.52
N LEU A 50 -5.06 10.80 -6.26
CA LEU A 50 -5.99 11.85 -5.86
C LEU A 50 -7.44 11.36 -5.87
N VAL A 51 -7.86 10.74 -6.98
CA VAL A 51 -9.21 10.20 -7.14
C VAL A 51 -9.45 9.02 -6.19
N SER A 52 -8.47 8.12 -6.05
CA SER A 52 -8.55 7.00 -5.10
C SER A 52 -8.66 7.50 -3.65
N GLY A 53 -7.90 8.54 -3.30
CA GLY A 53 -7.97 9.19 -1.99
C GLY A 53 -9.34 9.81 -1.71
N PHE A 54 -9.94 10.48 -2.71
CA PHE A 54 -11.31 10.99 -2.62
C PHE A 54 -12.33 9.87 -2.34
N PHE A 55 -12.28 8.79 -3.10
CA PHE A 55 -13.18 7.64 -2.87
C PHE A 55 -12.94 6.99 -1.50
N ALA A 56 -11.67 6.78 -1.11
CA ALA A 56 -11.33 6.25 0.20
C ALA A 56 -11.91 7.12 1.32
N TRP A 57 -11.76 8.46 1.24
CA TRP A 57 -12.33 9.38 2.23
C TRP A 57 -13.86 9.28 2.34
N ARG A 58 -14.56 9.02 1.24
CA ARG A 58 -16.02 8.81 1.24
C ARG A 58 -16.43 7.46 1.84
N ILE A 59 -15.62 6.43 1.66
CA ILE A 59 -15.96 5.04 2.04
C ILE A 59 -15.53 4.73 3.48
N ILE A 60 -14.36 5.20 3.92
CA ILE A 60 -13.77 4.89 5.23
C ILE A 60 -14.73 5.11 6.41
N PRO A 61 -15.48 6.23 6.51
CA PRO A 61 -16.39 6.45 7.63
C PRO A 61 -17.57 5.46 7.71
N ARG A 62 -17.86 4.75 6.62
CA ARG A 62 -18.97 3.80 6.48
C ARG A 62 -18.53 2.35 6.63
N LEU A 63 -17.22 2.10 6.73
CA LEU A 63 -16.67 0.76 6.77
C LEU A 63 -16.62 0.26 8.21
N ASN A 64 -17.30 -0.85 8.51
CA ASN A 64 -17.07 -1.56 9.76
C ASN A 64 -15.76 -2.33 9.65
N ARG A 65 -14.77 -1.96 10.47
CA ARG A 65 -13.41 -2.51 10.43
C ARG A 65 -13.21 -3.46 11.59
N ASP A 66 -13.52 -4.72 11.36
CA ASP A 66 -13.13 -5.80 12.26
C ASP A 66 -11.77 -6.36 11.79
N PRO A 67 -10.76 -6.47 12.67
CA PRO A 67 -9.48 -7.07 12.31
C PRO A 67 -9.67 -8.50 11.80
N ASP A 68 -9.21 -8.77 10.57
CA ASP A 68 -9.24 -10.10 9.95
C ASP A 68 -7.84 -10.51 9.50
N ASN A 69 -7.40 -11.69 9.95
CA ASN A 69 -6.12 -12.28 9.59
C ASN A 69 -6.01 -12.63 8.10
N ARG A 70 -7.14 -12.71 7.36
CA ARG A 70 -7.11 -12.87 5.90
C ARG A 70 -6.37 -11.73 5.21
N GLY A 71 -6.36 -10.52 5.80
CA GLY A 71 -5.54 -9.41 5.32
C GLY A 71 -4.04 -9.72 5.33
N LEU A 72 -3.55 -10.54 6.26
CA LEU A 72 -2.14 -10.97 6.29
C LEU A 72 -1.80 -11.89 5.11
N LEU A 73 -2.74 -12.73 4.67
CA LEU A 73 -2.54 -13.57 3.50
C LEU A 73 -2.44 -12.73 2.23
N LEU A 74 -3.31 -11.73 2.09
CA LEU A 74 -3.27 -10.77 0.97
C LEU A 74 -1.97 -9.96 0.99
N ALA A 75 -1.60 -9.40 2.16
CA ALA A 75 -0.36 -8.66 2.33
C ALA A 75 0.87 -9.52 2.01
N GLY A 76 0.91 -10.77 2.48
CA GLY A 76 1.99 -11.71 2.21
C GLY A 76 2.09 -12.09 0.72
N ALA A 77 0.97 -12.43 0.08
CA ALA A 77 0.92 -12.74 -1.34
C ALA A 77 1.32 -11.52 -2.20
N GLY A 78 0.82 -10.33 -1.86
CA GLY A 78 1.18 -9.08 -2.51
C GLY A 78 2.66 -8.75 -2.38
N THR A 79 3.23 -8.94 -1.18
CA THR A 79 4.67 -8.77 -0.93
C THR A 79 5.50 -9.74 -1.78
N ALA A 80 5.13 -11.02 -1.81
CA ALA A 80 5.83 -12.03 -2.62
C ALA A 80 5.78 -11.70 -4.12
N ALA A 81 4.60 -11.34 -4.63
CA ALA A 81 4.42 -10.92 -6.01
C ALA A 81 5.21 -9.65 -6.35
N TYR A 82 5.16 -8.64 -5.47
CA TYR A 82 5.95 -7.41 -5.60
C TYR A 82 7.45 -7.72 -5.71
N LEU A 83 8.00 -8.48 -4.77
CA LEU A 83 9.43 -8.82 -4.75
C LEU A 83 9.83 -9.62 -5.98
N TYR A 84 9.03 -10.60 -6.39
CA TYR A 84 9.29 -11.42 -7.57
C TYR A 84 9.35 -10.54 -8.83
N PHE A 85 8.30 -9.76 -9.13
CA PHE A 85 8.28 -8.94 -10.34
C PHE A 85 9.29 -7.78 -10.30
N PHE A 86 9.52 -7.21 -9.13
CA PHE A 86 10.53 -6.18 -8.94
C PHE A 86 11.94 -6.73 -9.23
N ALA A 87 12.26 -7.94 -8.80
CA ALA A 87 13.54 -8.60 -9.08
C ALA A 87 13.77 -8.82 -10.59
N TYR A 88 12.70 -9.11 -11.34
CA TYR A 88 12.73 -9.23 -12.81
C TYR A 88 12.57 -7.88 -13.55
N ARG A 89 12.55 -6.75 -12.83
CA ARG A 89 12.31 -5.40 -13.39
C ARG A 89 10.99 -5.25 -14.16
N ALA A 90 10.02 -6.12 -13.89
CA ALA A 90 8.68 -6.05 -14.45
C ALA A 90 7.83 -5.05 -13.64
N PHE A 91 8.19 -3.76 -13.69
CA PHE A 91 7.66 -2.74 -12.77
C PHE A 91 6.14 -2.54 -12.82
N HIS A 92 5.52 -2.70 -13.99
CA HIS A 92 4.06 -2.67 -14.13
C HIS A 92 3.38 -3.78 -13.32
N LEU A 93 3.92 -5.01 -13.34
CA LEU A 93 3.40 -6.13 -12.55
C LEU A 93 3.76 -5.98 -11.06
N ALA A 94 4.94 -5.42 -10.77
CA ALA A 94 5.32 -5.08 -9.40
C ALA A 94 4.34 -4.05 -8.79
N ALA A 95 3.83 -3.08 -9.56
CA ALA A 95 2.81 -2.13 -9.11
C ALA A 95 1.49 -2.81 -8.74
N LEU A 96 1.08 -3.86 -9.46
CA LEU A 96 -0.07 -4.68 -9.06
C LEU A 96 0.19 -5.43 -7.75
N GLY A 97 1.39 -5.98 -7.59
CA GLY A 97 1.83 -6.61 -6.33
C GLY A 97 1.81 -5.63 -5.15
N MET A 98 2.29 -4.39 -5.35
CA MET A 98 2.21 -3.31 -4.37
C MET A 98 0.75 -2.99 -4.01
N GLY A 99 -0.15 -2.92 -4.99
CA GLY A 99 -1.58 -2.72 -4.75
C GLY A 99 -2.19 -3.81 -3.87
N LEU A 100 -1.90 -5.08 -4.17
CA LEU A 100 -2.37 -6.23 -3.38
C LEU A 100 -1.78 -6.24 -1.96
N MET A 101 -0.52 -5.82 -1.81
CA MET A 101 0.14 -5.74 -0.51
C MET A 101 -0.54 -4.74 0.44
N LEU A 102 -1.17 -3.69 -0.12
CA LEU A 102 -1.78 -2.58 0.61
C LEU A 102 -3.32 -2.67 0.72
N ALA A 103 -3.92 -3.72 0.16
CA ALA A 103 -5.37 -3.95 0.12
C ALA A 103 -5.88 -4.58 1.43
#